data_AF-I1NY93-F1
#
_entry.id   AF-I1NY93-F1
#
_cell.length_a   1.000
_cell.length_b   1.000
_cell.length_c   1.000
_cell.angle_alpha   90.00
_cell.angle_beta   90.00
_cell.angle_gamma   90.00
#
_symmetry.space_group_name_H-M   'P 1'
#
loop_
_entity.id
_entity.type
_entity.pdbx_description
1 polymer ?
#
loop_
_entity_poly.entity_id
_entity_poly.type
_entity_poly.pdbx_seq_one_letter_code
_entity_poly.pdbx_strand_id
1 'polypeptide(L)'
;MAAAAAEQNVPVEFQEAHGYAAREKVVLRMLGRSWTVRLKHTKGRRPRRERAVLRYGWHRFCADNGLAVGDTCFFRALRSAGSGAGDVDDGDGDHVLSVTVHKADGGDPLE
;
A
#
# COMPACT_ATOMS: atom_id res chain seq x y z
N MET A 1 0.40 -24.48 1.68
CA MET A 1 0.38 -23.10 1.15
C MET A 1 1.16 -22.20 2.09
N ALA A 2 2.19 -21.50 1.61
CA ALA A 2 2.91 -20.55 2.44
C ALA A 2 2.09 -19.26 2.57
N ALA A 3 1.82 -18.84 3.81
CA ALA A 3 1.10 -17.59 4.08
C ALA A 3 1.93 -16.39 3.63
N ALA A 4 1.26 -15.35 3.12
CA ALA A 4 1.92 -14.09 2.80
C ALA A 4 2.63 -13.49 4.02
N ALA A 5 3.67 -12.68 3.76
CA ALA A 5 4.51 -12.08 4.80
C ALA A 5 3.71 -11.20 5.78
N ALA A 6 4.14 -11.15 7.04
CA ALA A 6 3.51 -10.35 8.09
C ALA A 6 3.64 -8.82 7.87
N GLU A 7 4.60 -8.41 7.04
CA GLU A 7 4.81 -7.03 6.62
C GLU A 7 5.35 -6.97 5.19
N GLN A 8 5.04 -5.88 4.48
CA GLN A 8 5.51 -5.64 3.12
C GLN A 8 6.37 -4.37 3.08
N ASN A 9 7.62 -4.52 2.62
CA ASN A 9 8.52 -3.38 2.43
C ASN A 9 8.05 -2.53 1.26
N VAL A 10 8.05 -1.20 1.45
CA VAL A 10 7.78 -0.24 0.38
C VAL A 10 9.12 0.20 -0.24
N PRO A 11 9.26 0.21 -1.58
CA PRO A 11 10.44 0.75 -2.24
C PRO A 11 10.70 2.21 -1.86
N VAL A 12 11.97 2.58 -1.67
CA VAL A 12 12.38 3.92 -1.19
C VAL A 12 11.87 5.03 -2.11
N GLU A 13 11.93 4.83 -3.42
CA GLU A 13 11.48 5.82 -4.39
C GLU A 13 9.96 6.02 -4.33
N PHE A 14 9.20 4.95 -4.08
CA PHE A 14 7.74 5.00 -3.98
C PHE A 14 7.29 5.71 -2.69
N GLN A 15 7.92 5.39 -1.55
CA GLN A 15 7.62 6.09 -0.29
C GLN A 15 7.97 7.59 -0.37
N GLU A 16 9.05 7.98 -1.07
CA GLU A 16 9.43 9.38 -1.25
C GLU A 16 8.45 10.12 -2.18
N ALA A 17 8.11 9.52 -3.32
CA ALA A 17 7.17 10.09 -4.28
C ALA A 17 5.76 10.34 -3.69
N HIS A 18 5.37 9.57 -2.68
CA HIS A 18 4.07 9.67 -2.03
C HIS A 18 4.11 10.24 -0.60
N GLY A 19 5.28 10.68 -0.14
CA GLY A 19 5.45 11.33 1.17
C GLY A 19 5.17 10.40 2.36
N TYR A 20 5.45 9.11 2.24
CA TYR A 20 5.15 8.12 3.28
C TYR A 20 5.95 8.33 4.57
N ALA A 21 7.03 9.12 4.55
CA ALA A 21 7.73 9.53 5.77
C ALA A 21 6.83 10.33 6.74
N ALA A 22 5.89 11.11 6.21
CA ALA A 22 4.95 11.92 6.99
C ALA A 22 3.57 11.27 7.14
N ARG A 23 3.33 10.10 6.52
CA ARG A 23 2.04 9.40 6.55
C ARG A 23 2.10 8.19 7.45
N GLU A 24 1.05 8.00 8.26
CA GLU A 24 0.93 6.86 9.16
C GLU A 24 0.08 5.72 8.60
N LYS A 25 -0.75 5.98 7.59
CA LYS A 25 -1.69 5.02 7.02
C LYS A 25 -1.89 5.22 5.52
N VAL A 26 -2.27 4.14 4.86
CA VAL A 26 -2.69 4.06 3.46
C VAL A 26 -3.92 3.19 3.36
N VAL A 27 -4.76 3.42 2.35
CA VAL A 27 -5.94 2.60 2.08
C VAL A 27 -5.68 1.78 0.83
N LEU A 28 -5.67 0.46 0.96
CA LEU A 28 -5.62 -0.44 -0.18
C LEU A 28 -7.04 -0.67 -0.68
N ARG A 29 -7.27 -0.58 -1.99
CA ARG A 29 -8.57 -0.82 -2.62
C ARG A 29 -8.44 -1.89 -3.69
N MET A 30 -9.27 -2.93 -3.62
CA MET A 30 -9.27 -4.06 -4.55
C MET A 30 -10.69 -4.62 -4.64
N LEU A 31 -11.17 -4.88 -5.87
CA LEU A 31 -12.49 -5.48 -6.14
C LEU A 31 -13.65 -4.83 -5.35
N GLY A 32 -13.67 -3.49 -5.29
CA GLY A 32 -14.70 -2.72 -4.56
C GLY A 32 -14.57 -2.72 -3.03
N ARG A 33 -13.62 -3.47 -2.46
CA ARG A 33 -13.32 -3.51 -1.02
C ARG A 33 -12.14 -2.61 -0.68
N SER A 34 -12.08 -2.15 0.57
CA SER A 34 -11.01 -1.31 1.08
C SER A 34 -10.43 -1.85 2.39
N TRP A 35 -9.12 -1.68 2.55
CA TRP A 35 -8.37 -2.09 3.74
C TRP A 35 -7.44 -0.97 4.17
N THR A 36 -7.64 -0.46 5.38
CA THR A 36 -6.72 0.51 5.98
C THR A 36 -5.50 -0.21 6.51
N VAL A 37 -4.33 0.17 6.01
CA VAL A 37 -3.04 -0.39 6.39
C VAL A 37 -2.16 0.70 6.96
N ARG A 38 -1.64 0.50 8.18
CA ARG A 38 -0.73 1.46 8.81
C ARG A 38 0.71 1.17 8.42
N LEU A 39 1.43 2.25 8.12
CA LEU A 39 2.84 2.26 7.83
C LEU A 39 3.62 2.25 9.15
N LYS A 40 4.66 1.42 9.21
CA LYS A 40 5.66 1.47 10.27
C LYS A 40 6.95 2.04 9.69
N HIS A 41 7.42 3.13 10.27
CA HIS A 41 8.69 3.75 9.91
C HIS A 41 9.80 3.11 10.70
N THR A 42 10.77 2.54 10.00
CA THR A 42 12.00 2.07 10.62
C THR A 42 13.07 3.14 10.42
N LYS A 43 13.48 3.76 11.52
CA LYS A 43 14.57 4.75 11.51
C LYS A 43 15.89 4.03 11.22
N GLY A 44 16.42 4.23 10.02
CA GLY A 44 17.80 3.87 9.74
C GLY A 44 18.77 4.83 10.44
N ARG A 45 20.01 4.38 10.75
CA ARG A 45 21.09 5.26 11.27
C ARG A 45 21.48 6.42 10.33
N ARG A 46 20.91 6.49 9.12
CA ARG A 46 21.16 7.55 8.13
C ARG A 46 19.82 8.09 7.60
N PRO A 47 19.69 9.39 7.34
CA PRO A 47 18.43 10.02 6.93
C PRO A 47 17.83 9.44 5.64
N ARG A 48 18.66 9.00 4.68
CA ARG A 48 18.22 8.31 3.44
C ARG A 48 17.85 6.82 3.62
N ARG A 49 17.77 6.33 4.85
CA ARG A 49 17.41 4.93 5.15
C ARG A 49 16.16 4.81 6.01
N GLU A 50 15.35 5.86 6.10
CA GLU A 50 14.00 5.70 6.61
C GLU A 50 13.26 4.76 5.66
N ARG A 51 12.70 3.68 6.21
CA ARG A 51 11.94 2.69 5.43
C ARG A 51 10.53 2.64 5.98
N ALA A 52 9.56 2.82 5.11
CA ALA A 52 8.16 2.55 5.41
C ALA A 52 7.85 1.09 5.09
N VAL A 53 7.19 0.40 6.03
CA VAL A 53 6.67 -0.94 5.82
C VAL A 53 5.18 -0.98 6.09
N LEU A 54 4.44 -1.67 5.23
CA LEU A 54 3.02 -1.98 5.45
C LEU A 54 2.94 -3.10 6.47
N ARG A 55 2.43 -2.83 7.67
CA ARG A 55 2.45 -3.80 8.77
C ARG A 55 1.07 -4.06 9.35
N TYR A 56 0.47 -3.05 9.96
CA TYR A 56 -0.81 -3.24 10.65
C TYR A 56 -1.94 -3.19 9.62
N GLY A 57 -2.66 -4.30 9.45
CA GLY A 57 -3.71 -4.46 8.44
C GLY A 57 -3.26 -5.16 7.16
N TRP A 58 -1.94 -5.30 6.93
CA TRP A 58 -1.41 -6.01 5.76
C TRP A 58 -1.76 -7.50 5.77
N HIS A 59 -1.57 -8.19 6.90
CA HIS A 59 -1.95 -9.60 7.04
C HIS A 59 -3.44 -9.85 6.78
N ARG A 60 -4.31 -8.90 7.16
CA ARG A 60 -5.75 -8.99 6.95
C ARG A 60 -6.08 -8.81 5.47
N PHE A 61 -5.44 -7.86 4.80
CA PHE A 61 -5.53 -7.73 3.35
C PHE A 61 -5.12 -9.04 2.64
N CYS A 62 -4.04 -9.68 3.08
CA CYS A 62 -3.60 -10.95 2.54
C CYS A 62 -4.61 -12.08 2.78
N ALA A 63 -5.12 -12.22 4.01
CA ALA A 63 -6.10 -13.24 4.35
C ALA A 63 -7.42 -13.07 3.58
N ASP A 64 -7.94 -11.83 3.53
CA ASP A 64 -9.21 -11.51 2.88
C ASP A 64 -9.19 -11.70 1.37
N ASN A 65 -8.02 -11.60 0.73
CA ASN A 65 -7.82 -11.79 -0.72
C ASN A 65 -7.13 -13.13 -1.05
N GLY A 66 -6.91 -13.99 -0.06
CA GLY A 66 -6.25 -15.28 -0.25
C GLY A 66 -4.85 -15.19 -0.86
N LEU A 67 -4.09 -14.14 -0.53
CA LEU A 67 -2.73 -13.93 -1.03
C LEU A 67 -1.77 -14.99 -0.46
N ALA A 68 -1.05 -15.65 -1.35
CA ALA A 68 -0.04 -16.65 -1.04
C ALA A 68 1.34 -16.22 -1.55
N VAL A 69 2.38 -16.86 -1.02
CA VAL A 69 3.74 -16.68 -1.56
C VAL A 69 3.78 -17.08 -3.03
N GLY A 70 4.23 -16.14 -3.87
CA GLY A 70 4.26 -16.28 -5.34
C GLY A 70 3.28 -15.34 -6.05
N ASP A 71 2.22 -14.91 -5.37
CA ASP A 71 1.27 -13.95 -5.95
C ASP A 71 1.94 -12.58 -6.13
N THR A 72 1.69 -11.95 -7.28
CA THR A 72 2.23 -10.62 -7.59
C THR A 72 1.17 -9.56 -7.39
N CYS A 73 1.40 -8.61 -6.48
CA CYS A 73 0.52 -7.47 -6.22
C CYS A 73 1.03 -6.22 -6.94
N PHE A 74 0.20 -5.61 -7.78
CA PHE A 74 0.45 -4.35 -8.45
C PHE A 74 -0.27 -3.23 -7.71
N PHE A 75 0.48 -2.23 -7.25
CA PHE A 75 -0.05 -1.07 -6.53
C PHE A 75 -0.05 0.14 -7.45
N ARG A 76 -1.22 0.76 -7.61
CA ARG A 76 -1.39 2.03 -8.33
C ARG A 76 -1.90 3.09 -7.38
N ALA A 77 -1.10 4.12 -7.14
CA ALA A 77 -1.54 5.27 -6.37
C ALA A 77 -2.63 6.03 -7.11
N LEU A 78 -3.78 6.20 -6.46
CA LEU A 78 -4.86 7.05 -6.94
C LEU A 78 -4.57 8.46 -6.41
N ARG A 79 -4.23 9.40 -7.29
CA ARG A 79 -4.13 10.79 -6.88
C ARG A 79 -5.54 11.27 -6.54
N SER A 80 -5.70 11.94 -5.41
CA SER A 80 -6.75 12.94 -5.31
C SER A 80 -6.41 14.00 -6.36
N ALA A 81 -7.32 14.27 -7.29
CA ALA A 81 -7.11 15.32 -8.28
C ALA A 81 -6.90 16.64 -7.54
N GLY A 82 -5.70 17.19 -7.62
CA GLY A 82 -5.29 18.34 -6.83
C GLY A 82 -4.19 19.13 -7.52
N SER A 83 -4.38 19.44 -8.80
CA SER A 83 -3.66 20.52 -9.48
C SER A 83 -4.70 21.44 -10.10
N GLY A 84 -5.13 22.46 -9.35
CA GLY A 84 -5.97 23.52 -9.88
C GLY A 84 -6.94 24.10 -8.84
N ALA A 85 -6.82 25.40 -8.61
CA ALA A 85 -7.69 26.28 -7.83
C ALA A 85 -7.62 26.11 -6.30
N GLY A 86 -7.22 27.20 -5.64
CA GLY A 86 -7.18 27.28 -4.20
C GLY A 86 -8.58 27.33 -3.63
N ASP A 87 -8.79 26.54 -2.58
CA ASP A 87 -9.73 26.74 -1.48
C ASP A 87 -9.19 25.85 -0.35
N VAL A 88 -9.40 26.25 0.91
CA VAL A 88 -8.80 25.64 2.10
C VAL A 88 -9.17 24.15 2.23
N ASP A 89 -8.32 23.26 1.72
CA ASP A 89 -8.43 21.81 1.92
C ASP A 89 -7.70 21.43 3.21
N ASP A 90 -8.45 20.94 4.20
CA ASP A 90 -8.02 20.38 5.47
C ASP A 90 -7.33 19.02 5.24
N GLY A 91 -6.32 19.01 4.35
CA GLY A 91 -5.86 17.88 3.55
C GLY A 91 -5.15 16.76 4.31
N ASP A 92 -5.87 16.08 5.19
CA ASP A 92 -5.58 14.75 5.74
C ASP A 92 -6.30 13.67 4.93
N GLY A 93 -6.28 13.79 3.59
CA GLY A 93 -6.82 12.75 2.73
C GLY A 93 -5.99 11.46 2.85
N ASP A 94 -6.61 10.37 3.30
CA ASP A 94 -6.02 9.04 3.31
C ASP A 94 -5.48 8.69 1.91
N HIS A 95 -4.20 8.30 1.81
CA HIS A 95 -3.59 7.96 0.53
C HIS A 95 -4.09 6.60 0.04
N VAL A 96 -4.81 6.58 -1.08
CA VAL A 96 -5.46 5.36 -1.61
C VAL A 96 -4.60 4.70 -2.70
N LEU A 97 -4.31 3.41 -2.53
CA LEU A 97 -3.68 2.55 -3.52
C LEU A 97 -4.70 1.57 -4.08
N SER A 98 -4.92 1.59 -5.39
CA SER A 98 -5.60 0.51 -6.09
C SER A 98 -4.67 -0.68 -6.20
N VAL A 99 -5.11 -1.88 -5.83
CA VAL A 99 -4.30 -3.11 -5.88
C VAL A 99 -4.92 -4.10 -6.87
N THR A 100 -4.09 -4.63 -7.75
CA THR A 100 -4.42 -5.73 -8.66
C THR A 100 -3.51 -6.91 -8.34
N VAL A 101 -4.06 -8.11 -8.23
CA VAL A 101 -3.33 -9.31 -7.83
C VAL A 101 -3.29 -10.29 -8.99
N HIS A 102 -2.10 -10.74 -9.35
CA HIS A 102 -1.88 -11.82 -10.30
C HIS A 102 -1.50 -13.06 -9.51
N LYS A 103 -2.35 -14.10 -9.59
CA LYS A 103 -2.15 -15.35 -8.86
C LYS A 103 -1.01 -16.15 -9.50
N ALA A 104 -0.16 -16.74 -8.66
CA ALA A 104 1.01 -17.51 -9.12
C ALA A 104 0.64 -18.80 -9.86
N ASP A 105 -0.57 -19.32 -9.63
CA ASP A 105 -1.00 -20.66 -10.05
C ASP A 105 -1.46 -20.74 -11.52
N GLY A 106 -1.46 -19.63 -12.27
CA GLY A 106 -1.97 -19.63 -13.65
C GLY A 106 -3.49 -19.79 -13.77
N GLY A 107 -4.23 -19.78 -12.65
CA GLY A 107 -5.68 -19.58 -12.65
C GLY A 107 -6.00 -18.18 -13.17
N ASP A 108 -6.92 -18.12 -14.13
CA ASP A 108 -7.35 -16.92 -14.84
C ASP A 108 -7.56 -15.72 -13.91
N PRO A 109 -7.24 -14.48 -14.35
CA PRO A 109 -7.53 -13.30 -13.56
C PRO A 109 -9.04 -13.27 -13.30
N LEU A 110 -9.43 -13.30 -12.02
CA LEU A 110 -10.82 -13.03 -11.63
C LEU A 110 -11.09 -11.56 -11.99
N GLU A 111 -11.80 -11.36 -13.10
CA GLU A 111 -12.40 -10.09 -13.51
C GLU A 111 -13.36 -9.53 -12.44
#